data_AF-A0A4Z0MCD2-F1
#
_entry.id   AF-A0A4Z0MCD2-F1
#
_cell.length_a   1.000
_cell.length_b   1.000
_cell.length_c   1.000
_cell.angle_alpha   90.00
_cell.angle_beta   90.00
_cell.angle_gamma   90.00
#
_symmetry.space_group_name_H-M   'P 1'
#
loop_
_entity.id
_entity.type
_entity.pdbx_description
1 polymer ?
#
loop_
_entity_poly.entity_id
_entity_poly.type
_entity_poly.pdbx_seq_one_letter_code
_entity_poly.pdbx_strand_id
1 'polypeptide(L)'
;MATDALLSRLQTLGQELEEDHSAGDVGSSAPLTQAREFLLFHLHQDPTLPYRGAELLDLLTPSPHIHWRWEQERELVLEGLTLLHQLWRGQRR
;
A
#
# COMPACT_ATOMS: atom_id res chain seq x y z
N MET A 1 7.37 -12.67 -15.22
CA MET A 1 6.29 -13.57 -14.74
C MET A 1 5.88 -13.22 -13.32
N ALA A 2 6.69 -13.46 -12.27
CA ALA A 2 6.29 -13.14 -10.89
C ALA A 2 6.07 -11.62 -10.66
N THR A 3 7.00 -10.77 -11.11
CA THR A 3 6.89 -9.30 -10.96
C THR A 3 5.74 -8.70 -11.78
N ASP A 4 5.40 -9.27 -12.93
CA ASP A 4 4.26 -8.81 -13.74
C ASP A 4 2.92 -9.04 -13.04
N ALA A 5 2.77 -10.22 -12.43
CA ALA A 5 1.58 -10.54 -11.64
C ALA A 5 1.48 -9.62 -10.40
N LEU A 6 2.60 -9.33 -9.73
CA LEU A 6 2.63 -8.41 -8.60
C LEU A 6 2.28 -6.96 -9.01
N LEU A 7 2.81 -6.49 -10.15
CA LEU A 7 2.48 -5.17 -10.68
C LEU A 7 1.00 -5.08 -11.09
N SER A 8 0.45 -6.13 -11.71
CA SER A 8 -0.98 -6.20 -12.01
C SER A 8 -1.83 -6.16 -10.74
N ARG A 9 -1.46 -6.92 -9.70
CA ARG A 9 -2.18 -6.91 -8.42
C ARG A 9 -2.11 -5.55 -7.74
N LEU A 10 -0.94 -4.90 -7.76
CA LEU A 10 -0.76 -3.55 -7.22
C LEU A 10 -1.68 -2.56 -7.93
N GLN A 11 -1.75 -2.60 -9.27
CA GLN A 11 -2.63 -1.72 -10.04
C GLN A 11 -4.11 -1.96 -9.71
N THR A 12 -4.53 -3.22 -9.62
CA THR A 12 -5.90 -3.58 -9.22
C THR A 12 -6.23 -3.04 -7.84
N LEU A 13 -5.35 -3.21 -6.86
CA LEU A 13 -5.55 -2.70 -5.49
C LEU A 13 -5.64 -1.17 -5.44
N GLY A 14 -4.79 -0.49 -6.22
CA GLY A 14 -4.84 0.97 -6.33
C GLY A 14 -6.17 1.45 -6.91
N GLN A 15 -6.64 0.81 -7.98
CA GLN A 15 -7.91 1.15 -8.61
C GLN A 15 -9.11 0.86 -7.69
N GLU A 16 -9.16 -0.33 -7.07
CA GLU A 16 -10.22 -0.70 -6.13
C GLU A 16 -10.28 0.30 -4.95
N LEU A 17 -9.12 0.73 -4.44
CA LEU A 17 -9.05 1.71 -3.36
C LEU A 17 -9.40 3.13 -3.81
N GLU A 18 -9.07 3.53 -5.04
CA GLU A 18 -9.47 4.83 -5.59
C GLU A 18 -10.98 4.91 -5.78
N GLU A 19 -11.61 3.83 -6.22
CA GLU A 19 -13.06 3.73 -6.46
C GLU A 19 -13.87 3.50 -5.17
N ASP A 20 -13.25 2.94 -4.12
CA ASP A 20 -13.87 2.80 -2.82
C ASP A 20 -13.97 4.15 -2.11
N HIS A 21 -15.18 4.47 -1.67
CA HIS A 21 -15.53 5.67 -0.90
C HIS A 21 -16.22 5.31 0.42
N SER A 22 -16.29 4.02 0.76
CA SER A 22 -17.05 3.53 1.90
C SER A 22 -16.16 3.38 3.13
N ALA A 23 -16.14 4.41 3.98
CA ALA A 23 -15.50 4.37 5.30
C ALA A 23 -16.08 3.31 6.26
N GLY A 24 -17.14 2.61 5.87
CA GLY A 24 -17.83 1.58 6.66
C GLY A 24 -17.46 0.14 6.29
N ASP A 25 -16.69 -0.10 5.23
CA ASP A 25 -16.25 -1.47 4.89
C ASP A 25 -14.99 -1.80 5.69
N VAL A 26 -15.18 -2.57 6.77
CA VAL A 26 -14.12 -2.96 7.69
C VAL A 26 -14.03 -4.49 7.69
N GLY A 27 -12.88 -5.02 7.29
CA GLY A 27 -12.64 -6.46 7.21
C GLY A 27 -11.53 -6.82 6.23
N SER A 28 -11.10 -8.07 6.23
CA SER A 28 -10.03 -8.56 5.33
C SER A 28 -10.38 -8.48 3.83
N SER A 29 -11.66 -8.31 3.50
CA SER A 29 -12.12 -8.09 2.13
C SER A 29 -12.15 -6.62 1.71
N ALA A 30 -12.05 -5.68 2.66
CA ALA A 30 -12.15 -4.26 2.35
C ALA A 30 -10.92 -3.80 1.54
N PRO A 31 -11.10 -3.03 0.45
CA PRO A 31 -10.01 -2.60 -0.43
C PRO A 31 -8.85 -1.94 0.32
N LEU A 32 -9.14 -1.05 1.27
CA LEU A 32 -8.14 -0.38 2.10
C LEU A 32 -7.31 -1.37 2.93
N THR A 33 -7.97 -2.37 3.53
CA THR A 33 -7.29 -3.37 4.35
C THR A 33 -6.38 -4.24 3.48
N GLN A 34 -6.86 -4.72 2.34
CA GLN A 34 -6.06 -5.52 1.40
C GLN A 34 -4.86 -4.75 0.86
N ALA A 35 -5.07 -3.49 0.47
CA ALA A 35 -4.01 -2.64 -0.05
C ALA A 35 -2.94 -2.36 1.01
N ARG A 36 -3.34 -2.07 2.25
CA ARG A 36 -2.42 -1.87 3.37
C ARG A 36 -1.62 -3.14 3.68
N GLU A 37 -2.26 -4.29 3.80
CA GLU A 37 -1.57 -5.56 4.08
C GLU A 37 -0.58 -5.93 2.98
N PHE A 38 -1.00 -5.78 1.71
CA PHE A 38 -0.13 -5.98 0.56
C PHE A 38 1.09 -5.07 0.61
N LEU A 39 0.87 -3.78 0.91
CA LEU A 39 1.92 -2.79 1.01
C LEU A 39 2.92 -3.11 2.12
N LEU A 40 2.43 -3.35 3.35
CA LEU A 40 3.28 -3.65 4.50
C LEU A 40 4.13 -4.90 4.26
N PHE A 41 3.53 -5.96 3.68
CA PHE A 41 4.25 -7.18 3.36
C PHE A 41 5.41 -6.94 2.39
N HIS A 42 5.18 -6.16 1.33
CA HIS A 42 6.18 -5.95 0.28
C HIS A 42 7.22 -4.89 0.64
N LEU A 43 6.84 -3.78 1.28
CA LEU A 43 7.79 -2.76 1.73
C LEU A 43 8.77 -3.31 2.78
N HIS A 44 8.29 -4.16 3.70
CA HIS A 44 9.14 -4.76 4.73
C HIS A 44 10.19 -5.73 4.17
N GLN A 45 9.94 -6.27 2.96
CA GLN A 45 10.85 -7.21 2.30
C GLN A 45 11.89 -6.53 1.40
N ASP A 46 11.75 -5.23 1.12
CA ASP A 46 12.68 -4.53 0.22
C ASP A 46 13.86 -3.95 1.00
N PRO A 47 15.09 -4.48 0.86
CA PRO A 47 16.27 -3.97 1.55
C PRO A 47 16.78 -2.64 0.97
N THR A 48 16.28 -2.24 -0.21
CA THR A 48 16.65 -0.99 -0.90
C THR A 48 15.60 0.11 -0.73
N LEU A 49 14.75 -0.04 0.29
CA LEU A 49 13.65 0.86 0.53
C LEU A 49 14.14 2.31 0.73
N PRO A 50 13.65 3.28 -0.07
CA PRO A 50 14.04 4.68 0.09
C PRO A 50 13.47 5.22 1.41
N TYR A 51 14.05 6.32 1.90
CA TYR A 51 13.63 6.97 3.16
C TYR A 51 12.10 7.16 3.25
N ARG A 52 11.47 7.61 2.16
CA ARG A 52 10.01 7.81 2.11
C ARG A 52 9.23 6.51 2.24
N GLY A 53 9.76 5.40 1.71
CA GLY A 53 9.13 4.09 1.88
C GLY A 53 9.22 3.59 3.32
N ALA A 54 10.33 3.85 4.01
CA ALA A 54 10.48 3.52 5.43
C ALA A 54 9.52 4.35 6.30
N GLU A 55 9.38 5.64 6.01
CA GLU A 55 8.42 6.51 6.69
C GLU A 55 6.96 6.03 6.50
N LEU A 56 6.58 5.65 5.28
CA LEU A 56 5.25 5.09 5.01
C LEU A 56 5.01 3.77 5.74
N LEU A 57 6.04 2.91 5.82
CA LEU A 57 5.98 1.67 6.60
C LEU A 57 5.69 1.97 8.08
N ASP A 58 6.38 2.94 8.67
CA ASP A 58 6.18 3.33 10.06
C ASP A 58 4.78 3.94 10.30
N LEU A 59 4.30 4.78 9.38
CA LEU A 59 2.98 5.43 9.49
C LEU A 59 1.81 4.45 9.33
N LEU A 60 1.97 3.42 8.50
CA LEU A 60 0.94 2.41 8.20
C LEU A 60 1.02 1.18 9.10
N THR A 61 2.12 0.98 9.82
CA THR A 61 2.22 -0.08 10.81
C THR A 61 1.18 0.14 11.91
N PRO A 62 0.34 -0.86 12.24
CA PRO A 62 -0.67 -0.72 13.27
C PRO A 62 -0.07 -0.25 14.60
N SER A 63 -0.54 0.91 15.10
CA SER A 63 -0.06 1.51 16.33
C SER A 63 -1.24 1.89 17.24
N PRO A 64 -1.17 1.59 18.54
CA PRO A 64 -2.22 1.97 19.49
C PRO A 64 -2.30 3.48 19.74
N HIS A 65 -1.34 4.25 19.23
CA HIS A 65 -1.24 5.70 19.44
C HIS A 65 -1.59 6.51 18.18
N ILE A 66 -1.73 5.84 17.03
CA ILE A 66 -2.00 6.50 15.75
C ILE A 66 -3.37 6.02 15.26
N HIS A 67 -4.31 6.95 15.21
CA HIS A 67 -5.65 6.71 14.67
C HIS A 67 -5.84 7.60 13.44
N TRP A 68 -5.64 7.01 12.27
CA TRP A 68 -5.93 7.67 11.01
C TRP A 68 -7.43 7.72 10.77
N ARG A 69 -7.90 8.83 10.19
CA ARG A 69 -9.19 8.80 9.50
C ARG A 69 -9.07 7.94 8.25
N TRP A 70 -10.18 7.35 7.82
CA TRP A 70 -10.21 6.50 6.64
C TRP A 70 -9.63 7.20 5.40
N GLU A 71 -9.93 8.48 5.19
CA GLU A 71 -9.41 9.25 4.05
C GLU A 71 -7.88 9.41 4.12
N GLN A 72 -7.35 9.67 5.32
CA GLN A 72 -5.91 9.85 5.55
C GLN A 72 -5.16 8.53 5.34
N GLU A 73 -5.72 7.44 5.85
CA GLU A 73 -5.15 6.12 5.65
C GLU A 73 -5.16 5.73 4.16
N ARG A 74 -6.27 5.99 3.46
CA ARG A 74 -6.39 5.80 2.02
C ARG A 74 -5.32 6.57 1.25
N GLU A 75 -5.10 7.84 1.56
CA GLU A 75 -4.06 8.65 0.92
C GLU A 75 -2.65 8.06 1.14
N LEU A 76 -2.33 7.68 2.38
CA LEU A 76 -1.03 7.07 2.71
C LEU A 76 -0.83 5.73 1.99
N VAL A 77 -1.87 4.91 1.91
CA VAL A 77 -1.81 3.62 1.21
C VAL A 77 -1.63 3.82 -0.30
N LEU A 78 -2.37 4.76 -0.92
CA LEU A 78 -2.22 5.09 -2.35
C LEU A 78 -0.81 5.63 -2.67
N GLU A 79 -0.27 6.48 -1.80
CA GLU A 79 1.12 6.95 -1.92
C GLU A 79 2.11 5.78 -1.87
N GLY A 80 1.94 4.88 -0.91
CA GLY A 80 2.75 3.68 -0.80
C GLY A 80 2.68 2.79 -2.05
N LEU A 81 1.47 2.54 -2.57
CA LEU A 81 1.29 1.72 -3.77
C LEU A 81 2.02 2.35 -4.97
N THR A 82 1.92 3.68 -5.12
CA THR A 82 2.64 4.41 -6.16
C THR A 82 4.15 4.26 -6.02
N LEU A 83 4.68 4.40 -4.80
CA LEU A 83 6.11 4.24 -4.51
C LEU A 83 6.58 2.81 -4.81
N LEU A 84 5.84 1.79 -4.37
CA LEU A 84 6.16 0.38 -4.63
C LEU A 84 6.15 0.06 -6.13
N HIS A 85 5.20 0.62 -6.87
CA HIS A 85 5.16 0.50 -8.33
C HIS A 85 6.39 1.13 -9.00
N GLN A 86 6.83 2.30 -8.53
CA GLN A 86 8.04 2.95 -9.03
C GLN A 86 9.30 2.13 -8.73
N LEU A 87 9.42 1.58 -7.52
CA LEU A 87 10.55 0.73 -7.13
C LEU A 87 10.65 -0.50 -8.02
N TRP A 88 9.56 -1.26 -8.17
CA TRP A 88 9.56 -2.47 -8.99
C TRP A 88 9.73 -2.19 -10.49
N ARG A 89 9.28 -1.03 -11.00
CA ARG A 89 9.61 -0.61 -12.36
C ARG A 89 11.08 -0.22 -12.50
N GLY A 90 11.66 0.42 -11.49
CA GLY A 90 13.07 0.79 -11.45
C GLY A 90 13.99 -0.43 -11.44
N GLN A 91 13.63 -1.47 -10.69
CA GLN A 91 14.38 -2.74 -10.60
C GLN A 91 14.38 -3.57 -11.90
N ARG A 92 13.54 -3.24 -12.89
CA ARG A 92 13.52 -3.90 -14.21
C ARG A 92 14.45 -3.26 -15.25
N ARG A 93 15.13 -2.17 -14.91
CA ARG A 93 16.12 -1.50 -15.77
C ARG A 93 17.53 -1.95 -15.39
#